data_AF-A0A4D4JR22-F1
#
_entry.id   AF-A0A4D4JR22-F1
#
_cell.length_a   1.000
_cell.length_b   1.000
_cell.length_c   1.000
_cell.angle_alpha   90.00
_cell.angle_beta   90.00
_cell.angle_gamma   90.00
#
_symmetry.space_group_name_H-M   'P 1'
#
loop_
_entity.id
_entity.type
_entity.pdbx_description
1 polymer ?
#
loop_
_entity_poly.entity_id
_entity_poly.type
_entity_poly.pdbx_seq_one_letter_code
_entity_poly.pdbx_strand_id
1 'polypeptide(L)'
;MANGLCTAPWGTQGIRFLLAAFGSIDILVINAAFQMAQSQGLEDITTEQFDRVMRTNLYGMFWLCTMFLPYIPEGGSIINTTSVQAYKPSAHLLDYATTKGAIVTFTRGLAGNLAECGIRVNAVAPGPVWTPLIPATLPDTSRFGEQSPLRRPAQPGFTR
;
A
#
# COMPACT_ATOMS: atom_id res chain seq x y z
N MET A 1 -24.86 -8.66 -9.92
CA MET A 1 -25.16 -7.21 -9.95
C MET A 1 -23.86 -6.41 -9.75
N ALA A 2 -23.12 -6.12 -10.82
CA ALA A 2 -21.84 -5.39 -10.76
C ALA A 2 -21.71 -4.29 -11.86
N ASN A 3 -22.82 -3.77 -12.37
CA ASN A 3 -22.81 -2.89 -13.55
C ASN A 3 -22.78 -1.38 -13.22
N GLY A 4 -22.45 -0.98 -11.98
CA GLY A 4 -22.61 0.41 -11.53
C GLY A 4 -21.34 1.18 -11.14
N LEU A 5 -20.17 0.53 -11.02
CA LEU A 5 -19.00 1.15 -10.38
C LEU A 5 -17.81 1.45 -11.31
N CYS A 6 -17.90 1.15 -12.61
CA CYS A 6 -16.72 1.06 -13.47
C CYS A 6 -16.76 1.97 -14.71
N THR A 7 -16.82 3.28 -14.50
CA THR A 7 -16.35 4.24 -15.50
C THR A 7 -15.63 5.40 -14.83
N ALA A 8 -14.41 5.16 -14.34
CA ALA A 8 -13.48 6.24 -14.03
C ALA A 8 -12.68 6.59 -15.30
N PRO A 9 -12.43 7.88 -15.61
CA PRO A 9 -11.84 8.33 -16.87
C PRO A 9 -10.32 8.06 -17.03
N TRP A 10 -9.71 7.30 -16.13
CA TRP A 10 -8.27 7.04 -16.14
C TRP A 10 -7.94 5.66 -16.69
N GLY A 11 -7.12 5.61 -17.75
CA GLY A 11 -6.12 4.56 -17.94
C GLY A 11 -6.57 3.14 -18.31
N THR A 12 -7.75 2.91 -18.89
CA THR A 12 -8.15 1.55 -19.35
C THR A 12 -7.18 0.95 -20.37
N GLN A 13 -6.39 1.78 -21.07
CA GLN A 13 -5.42 1.34 -22.06
C GLN A 13 -4.27 0.51 -21.43
N GLY A 14 -3.83 0.86 -20.22
CA GLY A 14 -2.80 0.08 -19.51
C GLY A 14 -3.30 -1.31 -19.11
N ILE A 15 -4.55 -1.39 -18.63
CA ILE A 15 -5.18 -2.67 -18.26
C ILE A 15 -5.40 -3.54 -19.50
N ARG A 16 -5.87 -2.96 -20.61
CA ARG A 16 -6.01 -3.69 -21.88
C ARG A 16 -4.68 -4.22 -22.38
N PHE A 17 -3.60 -3.44 -22.26
CA PHE A 17 -2.25 -3.90 -22.60
C PHE A 17 -1.82 -5.09 -21.74
N LEU A 18 -2.03 -5.02 -20.41
CA LEU A 18 -1.72 -6.11 -19.50
C LEU A 18 -2.52 -7.38 -19.83
N LEU A 19 -3.83 -7.25 -20.07
CA LEU A 19 -4.68 -8.37 -20.44
C LEU A 19 -4.29 -8.97 -21.80
N ALA A 20 -3.89 -8.14 -22.77
CA ALA A 20 -3.39 -8.63 -24.06
C ALA A 20 -2.07 -9.40 -23.92
N ALA A 21 -1.21 -9.00 -22.98
CA ALA A 21 0.08 -9.63 -22.75
C ALA A 21 0.01 -10.91 -21.89
N PHE A 22 -0.87 -10.93 -20.88
CA PHE A 22 -0.90 -11.97 -19.85
C PHE A 22 -2.19 -12.81 -19.81
N GLY A 23 -3.25 -12.39 -20.50
CA GLY A 23 -4.54 -13.09 -20.56
C GLY A 23 -5.42 -12.87 -19.34
N SER A 24 -4.88 -12.99 -18.13
CA SER A 24 -5.59 -12.80 -16.84
C SER A 24 -4.80 -11.93 -15.86
N ILE A 25 -5.49 -11.41 -14.85
CA ILE A 25 -4.89 -10.73 -13.72
C ILE A 25 -5.45 -11.35 -12.44
N ASP A 26 -4.77 -12.39 -11.96
CA ASP A 26 -5.22 -13.17 -10.81
C ASP A 26 -4.80 -12.55 -9.47
N ILE A 27 -3.74 -11.74 -9.47
CA ILE A 27 -3.15 -11.15 -8.26
C ILE A 27 -2.87 -9.66 -8.46
N LEU A 28 -3.45 -8.83 -7.60
CA LEU A 28 -3.15 -7.41 -7.50
C LEU A 28 -2.35 -7.13 -6.23
N VAL A 29 -1.10 -6.68 -6.38
CA VAL A 29 -0.25 -6.27 -5.25
C VAL A 29 -0.12 -4.75 -5.21
N ILE A 30 -0.73 -4.11 -4.22
CA ILE A 30 -0.65 -2.67 -4.01
C ILE A 30 0.42 -2.40 -2.95
N ASN A 31 1.64 -2.18 -3.44
CA ASN A 31 2.83 -1.95 -2.60
C ASN A 31 3.35 -0.50 -2.64
N ALA A 32 3.11 0.22 -3.73
CA ALA A 32 3.61 1.59 -3.90
C ALA A 32 3.14 2.50 -2.75
N ALA A 33 4.06 3.27 -2.19
CA ALA A 33 3.78 4.20 -1.11
C ALA A 33 4.77 5.38 -1.14
N PHE A 34 4.32 6.51 -0.63
CA PHE A 34 5.15 7.65 -0.29
C PHE A 34 5.20 7.82 1.23
N GLN A 35 6.39 8.12 1.75
CA GLN A 35 6.62 8.53 3.13
C GLN A 35 7.68 9.63 3.12
N MET A 36 7.62 10.55 4.09
CA MET A 36 8.68 11.52 4.35
C MET A 36 8.63 11.87 5.82
N ALA A 37 9.76 11.73 6.53
CA ALA A 37 9.81 12.08 7.94
C ALA A 37 9.74 13.60 8.14
N GLN A 38 8.93 14.03 9.10
CA GLN A 38 8.78 15.42 9.50
C GLN A 38 9.32 15.60 10.92
N SER A 39 10.36 16.41 11.08
CA SER A 39 11.18 16.41 12.31
C SER A 39 10.41 16.94 13.51
N GLN A 40 9.56 17.95 13.33
CA GLN A 40 8.66 18.50 14.35
C GLN A 40 7.26 17.84 14.34
N GLY A 41 7.12 16.69 13.66
CA GLY A 41 5.84 15.97 13.60
C GLY A 41 4.76 16.78 12.89
N LEU A 42 3.61 16.98 13.56
CA LEU A 42 2.43 17.62 12.94
C LEU A 42 2.71 19.05 12.46
N GLU A 43 3.55 19.81 13.15
CA GLU A 43 3.83 21.22 12.82
C GLU A 43 4.51 21.38 11.45
N ASP A 44 5.30 20.39 11.03
CA ASP A 44 6.03 20.38 9.77
C ASP A 44 5.20 19.76 8.61
N ILE A 45 4.03 19.16 8.89
CA ILE A 45 3.19 18.55 7.86
C ILE A 45 2.39 19.65 7.14
N THR A 46 2.89 20.06 5.97
CA THR A 46 2.15 20.97 5.08
C THR A 46 0.98 20.25 4.41
N THR A 47 0.02 21.04 3.89
CA THR A 47 -1.09 20.51 3.08
C THR A 47 -0.59 19.71 1.88
N GLU A 48 0.46 20.16 1.22
CA GLU A 48 1.03 19.51 0.03
C GLU A 48 1.67 18.16 0.38
N GLN A 49 2.40 18.09 1.49
CA GLN A 49 2.97 16.86 2.03
C GLN A 49 1.84 15.86 2.36
N PHE A 50 0.84 16.32 3.12
CA PHE A 50 -0.29 15.50 3.52
C PHE A 50 -1.07 14.99 2.30
N ASP A 51 -1.42 15.88 1.35
CA ASP A 51 -2.12 15.52 0.12
C ASP A 51 -1.33 14.51 -0.70
N ARG A 52 -0.01 14.71 -0.85
CA ARG A 52 0.85 13.75 -1.57
C ARG A 52 0.83 12.37 -0.92
N VAL A 53 0.97 12.29 0.41
CA VAL A 53 0.94 11.02 1.15
C VAL A 53 -0.42 10.34 1.01
N MET A 54 -1.52 11.08 1.17
CA MET A 54 -2.88 10.55 1.05
C MET A 54 -3.19 10.09 -0.38
N ARG A 55 -2.89 10.91 -1.38
CA ARG A 55 -3.11 10.59 -2.79
C ARG A 55 -2.34 9.35 -3.22
N THR A 56 -1.08 9.25 -2.82
CA THR A 56 -0.24 8.10 -3.19
C THR A 56 -0.75 6.83 -2.51
N ASN A 57 -0.96 6.88 -1.19
CA ASN A 57 -1.13 5.65 -0.40
C ASN A 57 -2.59 5.19 -0.33
N LEU A 58 -3.56 6.11 -0.37
CA LEU A 58 -4.98 5.80 -0.21
C LEU A 58 -5.76 5.94 -1.51
N TYR A 59 -5.67 7.10 -2.18
CA TYR A 59 -6.42 7.31 -3.41
C TYR A 59 -5.90 6.38 -4.51
N GLY A 60 -4.58 6.26 -4.65
CA GLY A 60 -3.94 5.30 -5.54
C GLY A 60 -4.41 3.87 -5.29
N MET A 61 -4.41 3.41 -4.03
CA MET A 61 -4.92 2.08 -3.66
C MET A 61 -6.40 1.92 -4.04
N PHE A 62 -7.26 2.87 -3.65
CA PHE A 62 -8.69 2.83 -3.92
C PHE A 62 -8.98 2.72 -5.43
N TRP A 63 -8.33 3.55 -6.24
CA TRP A 63 -8.51 3.53 -7.69
C TRP A 63 -7.96 2.25 -8.31
N LEU A 64 -6.79 1.76 -7.88
CA LEU A 64 -6.25 0.49 -8.38
C LEU A 64 -7.22 -0.67 -8.08
N CYS A 65 -7.74 -0.77 -6.85
CA CYS A 65 -8.77 -1.76 -6.54
C CYS A 65 -9.98 -1.62 -7.46
N THR A 66 -10.52 -0.40 -7.61
CA THR A 66 -11.72 -0.14 -8.41
C THR A 66 -11.51 -0.51 -9.89
N MET A 67 -10.35 -0.16 -10.45
CA MET A 67 -10.03 -0.37 -11.86
C MET A 67 -9.75 -1.85 -12.20
N PHE A 68 -9.05 -2.56 -11.32
CA PHE A 68 -8.62 -3.94 -11.59
C PHE A 68 -9.64 -4.99 -11.15
N LEU A 69 -10.49 -4.69 -10.15
CA LEU A 69 -11.46 -5.64 -9.61
C LEU A 69 -12.34 -6.34 -10.66
N PRO A 70 -12.85 -5.68 -11.72
CA PRO A 70 -13.66 -6.35 -12.74
C PRO A 70 -12.92 -7.44 -13.52
N TYR A 71 -11.58 -7.46 -13.45
CA TYR A 71 -10.71 -8.37 -14.19
C TYR A 71 -10.06 -9.44 -13.30
N ILE A 72 -10.31 -9.42 -11.98
CA ILE A 72 -9.82 -10.43 -11.05
C ILE A 72 -10.87 -11.54 -10.94
N PRO A 73 -10.56 -12.79 -11.34
CA PRO A 73 -11.53 -13.88 -11.31
C PRO A 73 -11.74 -14.42 -9.89
N GLU A 74 -12.75 -15.29 -9.74
CA GLU A 74 -12.93 -16.12 -8.55
C GLU A 74 -11.63 -16.90 -8.25
N GLY A 75 -11.24 -16.95 -6.98
CA GLY A 75 -9.94 -17.50 -6.55
C GLY A 75 -8.78 -16.50 -6.58
N GLY A 76 -8.99 -15.31 -7.16
CA GLY A 76 -8.00 -14.24 -7.21
C GLY A 76 -7.67 -13.61 -5.86
N SER A 77 -6.67 -12.73 -5.84
CA SER A 77 -6.16 -12.13 -4.60
C SER A 77 -5.75 -10.67 -4.75
N ILE A 78 -6.16 -9.83 -3.79
CA ILE A 78 -5.63 -8.48 -3.59
C ILE A 78 -4.74 -8.49 -2.35
N ILE A 79 -3.54 -7.94 -2.46
CA ILE A 79 -2.55 -7.85 -1.38
C ILE A 79 -2.11 -6.40 -1.22
N ASN A 80 -2.43 -5.79 -0.08
CA ASN A 80 -2.03 -4.43 0.25
C ASN A 80 -0.79 -4.42 1.15
N THR A 81 0.15 -3.52 0.91
CA THR A 81 1.29 -3.35 1.82
C THR A 81 1.00 -2.22 2.80
N THR A 82 0.76 -2.60 4.07
CA THR A 82 0.67 -1.65 5.19
C THR A 82 2.04 -1.45 5.85
N SER A 83 2.11 -1.29 7.16
CA SER A 83 3.35 -1.10 7.94
C SER A 83 3.10 -1.37 9.41
N VAL A 84 4.16 -1.69 10.15
CA VAL A 84 4.14 -1.63 11.63
C VAL A 84 3.72 -0.26 12.15
N GLN A 85 3.91 0.81 11.38
CA GLN A 85 3.45 2.17 11.71
C GLN A 85 1.93 2.28 11.85
N ALA A 86 1.16 1.36 11.26
CA ALA A 86 -0.29 1.28 11.49
C ALA A 86 -0.66 0.91 12.94
N TYR A 87 0.27 0.27 13.66
CA TYR A 87 0.06 -0.25 15.03
C TYR A 87 0.96 0.43 16.06
N LYS A 88 2.11 0.94 15.63
CA LYS A 88 3.11 1.62 16.46
C LYS A 88 3.55 2.91 15.76
N PRO A 89 2.68 3.93 15.71
CA PRO A 89 2.96 5.16 15.00
C PRO A 89 4.12 5.93 15.65
N SER A 90 4.98 6.49 14.81
CA SER A 90 6.05 7.41 15.21
C SER A 90 5.63 8.85 14.93
N ALA A 91 5.90 9.77 15.86
CA ALA A 91 5.46 11.17 15.74
C ALA A 91 5.92 11.85 14.43
N HIS A 92 7.12 11.54 13.96
CA HIS A 92 7.70 12.10 12.73
C HIS A 92 7.15 11.48 11.43
N LEU A 93 6.26 10.49 11.51
CA LEU A 93 5.63 9.83 10.34
C LEU A 93 4.10 9.79 10.49
N LEU A 94 3.51 10.82 11.10
CA LEU A 94 2.09 10.83 11.48
C LEU A 94 1.14 10.64 10.28
N ASP A 95 1.35 11.38 9.19
CA ASP A 95 0.56 11.28 7.95
C ASP A 95 0.70 9.89 7.31
N TYR A 96 1.92 9.38 7.18
CA TYR A 96 2.20 8.03 6.69
C TYR A 96 1.54 6.96 7.56
N ALA A 97 1.72 7.00 8.87
CA ALA A 97 1.12 6.06 9.81
C ALA A 97 -0.42 6.06 9.72
N THR A 98 -1.03 7.24 9.55
CA THR A 98 -2.47 7.40 9.30
C THR A 98 -2.88 6.63 8.05
N THR A 99 -2.16 6.78 6.93
CA THR A 99 -2.48 6.00 5.72
C THR A 99 -2.34 4.49 5.94
N LYS A 100 -1.32 4.05 6.69
CA LYS A 100 -1.11 2.62 6.94
C LYS A 100 -2.20 2.02 7.83
N GLY A 101 -2.69 2.76 8.83
CA GLY A 101 -3.89 2.40 9.59
C GLY A 101 -5.14 2.29 8.70
N ALA A 102 -5.37 3.28 7.84
CA ALA A 102 -6.50 3.26 6.90
C ALA A 102 -6.43 2.07 5.93
N ILE A 103 -5.26 1.70 5.43
CA ILE A 103 -5.06 0.51 4.58
C ILE A 103 -5.47 -0.78 5.31
N VAL A 104 -5.14 -0.92 6.60
CA VAL A 104 -5.55 -2.11 7.40
C VAL A 104 -7.08 -2.21 7.45
N THR A 105 -7.75 -1.10 7.77
CA THR A 105 -9.21 -1.05 7.85
C THR A 105 -9.85 -1.29 6.48
N PHE A 106 -9.34 -0.64 5.43
CA PHE A 106 -9.82 -0.82 4.05
C PHE A 106 -9.70 -2.27 3.60
N THR A 107 -8.56 -2.92 3.87
CA THR A 107 -8.32 -4.32 3.53
C THR A 107 -9.37 -5.24 4.16
N ARG A 108 -9.67 -5.07 5.45
CA ARG A 108 -10.68 -5.87 6.15
C ARG A 108 -12.09 -5.64 5.59
N GLY A 109 -12.45 -4.38 5.35
CA GLY A 109 -13.74 -4.03 4.77
C GLY A 109 -13.92 -4.61 3.36
N LEU A 110 -12.88 -4.50 2.52
CA LEU A 110 -12.91 -5.04 1.16
C LEU A 110 -12.90 -6.58 1.14
N ALA A 111 -12.20 -7.23 2.08
CA ALA A 111 -12.26 -8.68 2.23
C ALA A 111 -13.68 -9.17 2.51
N GLY A 112 -14.42 -8.49 3.38
CA GLY A 112 -15.83 -8.81 3.64
C GLY A 112 -16.72 -8.54 2.41
N ASN A 113 -16.47 -7.44 1.70
CA ASN A 113 -17.21 -7.07 0.49
C ASN A 113 -17.07 -8.10 -0.64
N LEU A 114 -15.87 -8.66 -0.83
CA LEU A 114 -15.55 -9.56 -1.95
C LEU A 114 -15.60 -11.05 -1.60
N ALA A 115 -16.00 -11.41 -0.38
CA ALA A 115 -16.01 -12.79 0.08
C ALA A 115 -16.88 -13.70 -0.80
N GLU A 116 -18.10 -13.27 -1.15
CA GLU A 116 -19.02 -14.03 -2.01
C GLU A 116 -18.56 -14.09 -3.48
N CYS A 117 -17.67 -13.18 -3.90
CA CYS A 117 -17.02 -13.24 -5.21
C CYS A 117 -15.84 -14.23 -5.24
N GLY A 118 -15.53 -14.90 -4.12
CA GLY A 118 -14.40 -15.81 -3.98
C GLY A 118 -13.03 -15.14 -4.14
N ILE A 119 -12.94 -13.82 -3.96
CA ILE A 119 -11.69 -13.05 -4.05
C ILE A 119 -11.15 -12.78 -2.65
N ARG A 120 -9.89 -13.14 -2.42
CA ARG A 120 -9.23 -12.91 -1.12
C ARG A 120 -8.61 -11.53 -1.07
N VAL A 121 -8.72 -10.85 0.06
CA VAL A 121 -8.06 -9.55 0.29
C VAL A 121 -7.28 -9.60 1.60
N ASN A 122 -5.97 -9.37 1.53
CA ASN A 122 -5.07 -9.45 2.67
C ASN A 122 -4.09 -8.28 2.69
N ALA A 123 -3.45 -8.06 3.83
CA ALA A 123 -2.40 -7.07 3.96
C ALA A 123 -1.15 -7.64 4.61
N VAL A 124 0.02 -7.17 4.15
CA VAL A 124 1.32 -7.44 4.77
C VAL A 124 1.76 -6.19 5.52
N ALA A 125 2.19 -6.34 6.78
CA ALA A 125 2.65 -5.24 7.63
C ALA A 125 4.16 -5.38 7.93
N PRO A 126 5.04 -4.86 7.07
CA PRO A 126 6.47 -4.95 7.31
C PRO A 126 6.91 -4.16 8.56
N GLY A 127 7.91 -4.68 9.26
CA GLY A 127 8.72 -3.94 10.21
C GLY A 127 9.79 -3.09 9.51
N PRO A 128 10.96 -2.86 10.12
CA PRO A 128 12.06 -2.16 9.45
C PRO A 128 12.63 -3.04 8.32
N VAL A 129 12.41 -2.63 7.06
CA VAL A 129 12.96 -3.29 5.87
C VAL A 129 13.90 -2.33 5.15
N TRP A 130 15.12 -2.77 4.87
CA TRP A 130 16.11 -1.96 4.16
C TRP A 130 15.73 -1.83 2.69
N THR A 131 15.27 -0.64 2.29
CA THR A 131 14.87 -0.34 0.91
C THR A 131 15.39 1.04 0.52
N PRO A 132 15.49 1.38 -0.78
CA PRO A 132 15.88 2.73 -1.20
C PRO A 132 15.01 3.85 -0.61
N LEU A 133 13.76 3.54 -0.22
CA LEU A 133 12.86 4.49 0.44
C LEU A 133 13.44 4.99 1.77
N ILE A 134 14.16 4.15 2.52
CA ILE A 134 14.66 4.47 3.87
C ILE A 134 15.69 5.62 3.85
N PRO A 135 16.85 5.52 3.17
CA PRO A 135 17.82 6.61 3.14
C PRO A 135 17.33 7.85 2.40
N ALA A 136 16.31 7.72 1.53
CA ALA A 136 15.72 8.86 0.83
C ALA A 136 14.75 9.69 1.68
N THR A 137 14.28 9.16 2.82
CA THR A 137 13.14 9.75 3.56
C THR A 137 13.33 9.82 5.07
N LEU A 138 14.39 9.21 5.61
CA LEU A 138 14.79 9.31 7.01
C LEU A 138 16.15 10.04 7.13
N PRO A 139 16.30 10.96 8.09
CA PRO A 139 17.52 11.76 8.24
C PRO A 139 18.73 10.96 8.76
N ASP A 140 18.51 9.94 9.61
CA ASP A 140 19.55 9.03 10.10
C ASP A 140 19.09 7.58 9.96
N THR A 141 19.97 6.75 9.39
CA THR A 141 19.72 5.33 9.11
C THR A 141 20.76 4.40 9.74
N SER A 142 21.74 4.95 10.47
CA SER A 142 22.88 4.21 11.03
C SER A 142 22.47 3.05 11.94
N ARG A 143 21.37 3.21 12.67
CA ARG A 143 20.83 2.23 13.63
C ARG A 143 19.53 1.56 13.16
N PHE A 144 19.20 1.69 11.89
CA PHE A 144 17.91 1.23 11.36
C PHE A 144 17.77 -0.29 11.48
N GLY A 145 16.81 -0.75 12.29
CA GLY A 145 16.50 -2.17 12.48
C GLY A 145 17.16 -2.82 13.70
N GLU A 146 18.03 -2.12 14.43
CA GLU A 146 18.64 -2.61 15.68
C GLU A 146 17.60 -2.93 16.77
N GLN A 147 16.48 -2.22 16.76
CA GLN A 147 15.37 -2.41 17.70
C GLN A 147 14.57 -3.69 17.45
N SER A 148 14.79 -4.36 16.32
CA SER A 148 14.14 -5.64 16.04
C SER A 148 14.75 -6.75 16.92
N PRO A 149 14.00 -7.83 17.23
CA PRO A 149 14.56 -8.96 17.96
C PRO A 149 15.81 -9.58 17.33
N LEU A 150 15.94 -9.49 16.00
CA LEU A 150 17.09 -9.98 15.24
C LEU A 150 18.22 -8.95 15.09
N ARG A 151 18.06 -7.75 15.69
CA ARG A 151 19.03 -6.63 15.71
C ARG A 151 19.55 -6.22 14.32
N ARG A 152 18.73 -6.40 13.28
CA ARG A 152 19.03 -5.98 11.91
C ARG A 152 17.73 -5.66 11.17
N PRO A 153 17.76 -4.82 10.13
CA PRO A 153 16.60 -4.67 9.26
C PRO A 153 16.38 -5.96 8.47
N ALA A 154 15.13 -6.21 8.11
CA ALA A 154 14.83 -7.20 7.08
C ALA A 154 15.39 -6.71 5.74
N GLN A 155 15.75 -7.63 4.87
CA GLN A 155 16.07 -7.32 3.47
C GLN A 155 14.84 -7.68 2.61
N PRO A 156 14.53 -6.92 1.55
CA PRO A 156 13.64 -7.39 0.50
C PRO A 156 14.14 -8.74 0.02
N GLY A 157 13.24 -9.70 -0.21
CA GLY A 157 13.63 -11.08 -0.51
C GLY A 157 14.64 -11.15 -1.65
N PHE A 158 15.76 -11.84 -1.42
CA PHE A 158 16.58 -12.41 -2.48
C PHE A 158 16.00 -13.80 -2.80
N THR A 159 15.33 -13.94 -3.92
CA THR A 159 15.28 -15.24 -4.59
C THR A 159 16.63 -15.42 -5.27
N ARG A 160 17.37 -16.46 -4.88
CA ARG A 160 18.38 -17.04 -5.78
C ARG A 160 17.67 -17.66 -6.97
#